data_AF-A0A820BWJ4-F1
#
_entry.id   AF-A0A820BWJ4-F1
#
_cell.length_a   1.000
_cell.length_b   1.000
_cell.length_c   1.000
_cell.angle_alpha   90.00
_cell.angle_beta   90.00
_cell.angle_gamma   90.00
#
_symmetry.space_group_name_H-M   'P 1'
#
loop_
_entity.id
_entity.type
_entity.pdbx_description
1 polymer ?
#
loop_
_entity_poly.entity_id
_entity_poly.type
_entity_poly.pdbx_seq_one_letter_code
_entity_poly.pdbx_strand_id
1 'polypeptide(L)'
;MPVRPKVQDQIEVIPFWHTCLSHYISKCILLSIYSFGGIAGGSIIYTMIACGLYRCRSYIRYQIIEQIITRISQDHAQFICPFLGNTQWLIRLFRAYGAHIGENTIMPAIFSITDYHLMTIGDDVRLHVGTQIQGHSFEQRIFKLAPVSIGNSCVLMSYSIVMPGCKLMGNNRLYPLTLIMKNDQLPPDTHWKGVPAQSCIVKARLSQSTITHDDLVKYQQGYDTINKLFLWYERIASIYTNVNELQFMNYGYADMDEYINDHTGYYSRKLYEQVLANVTLTDKNVLEINCGRGAGAAWCVDTHAPHSYIGIDPSQDVINLCQRLYSAIPRLSFVVANPTKHLPFENESTDIILCIEATHAFGEPVAITQFANEVIRVLRPNGYLLWCDFCYMDGSGTSVYDLIENDELIIEEKINITKNVLHALDIQNKSRTDFIQRYIQPEEQEYFRLFAGLPGTQVYEDMRQERSQYWRVVFRKKTTANMLTI
;
A
#
# COMPACT_ATOMS: atom_id res chain seq x y z
N MET A 1 -0.56 2.93 13.22
CA MET A 1 0.84 3.40 13.08
C MET A 1 1.74 2.36 13.71
N PRO A 2 2.59 1.62 12.98
CA PRO A 2 3.70 0.96 13.63
C PRO A 2 4.67 2.07 14.04
N VAL A 3 4.52 2.52 15.29
CA VAL A 3 5.39 3.51 15.91
C VAL A 3 6.77 2.90 15.94
N ARG A 4 7.70 3.48 15.18
CA ARG A 4 9.10 3.03 15.14
C ARG A 4 9.70 3.18 16.53
N PRO A 5 10.06 2.08 17.22
CA PRO A 5 10.70 2.21 18.53
C PRO A 5 12.12 2.75 18.33
N LYS A 6 12.35 4.00 18.79
CA LYS A 6 13.68 4.62 18.76
C LYS A 6 14.57 3.95 19.80
N VAL A 7 15.72 3.46 19.36
CA VAL A 7 16.82 3.11 20.27
C VAL A 7 17.43 4.41 20.77
N GLN A 8 17.34 4.65 22.07
CA GLN A 8 17.99 5.76 22.74
C GLN A 8 19.22 5.23 23.50
N ASP A 9 20.31 6.01 23.42
CA ASP A 9 21.59 5.88 24.13
C ASP A 9 22.64 4.89 23.57
N GLN A 10 23.31 5.28 22.48
CA GLN A 10 24.71 4.91 22.15
C GLN A 10 25.41 5.98 21.27
N ILE A 11 25.37 7.27 21.63
CA ILE A 11 25.99 8.34 20.80
C ILE A 11 27.20 8.94 21.53
N GLU A 12 28.39 8.80 20.95
CA GLU A 12 29.66 9.41 21.41
C GLU A 12 29.88 10.78 20.72
N VAL A 13 30.38 11.82 21.42
CA VAL A 13 30.49 13.23 20.94
C VAL A 13 31.92 13.77 21.10
N ILE A 14 32.49 14.45 20.08
CA ILE A 14 33.93 14.83 20.06
C ILE A 14 34.21 16.26 19.46
N PRO A 15 35.14 17.10 20.01
CA PRO A 15 35.34 18.52 19.61
C PRO A 15 36.29 18.82 18.41
N PHE A 16 36.16 20.01 17.82
CA PHE A 16 36.69 20.41 16.49
C PHE A 16 38.21 20.64 16.36
N TRP A 17 38.88 21.38 17.26
CA TRP A 17 40.26 21.87 17.05
C TRP A 17 41.34 20.79 16.98
N HIS A 18 41.14 19.66 17.66
CA HIS A 18 42.07 18.53 17.60
C HIS A 18 42.04 17.80 16.23
N THR A 19 41.04 18.07 15.38
CA THR A 19 40.87 17.45 14.04
C THR A 19 41.88 17.98 13.02
N CYS A 20 42.18 19.28 13.03
CA CYS A 20 42.98 19.92 11.97
C CYS A 20 44.47 19.52 11.97
N LEU A 21 45.11 19.43 13.14
CA LEU A 21 46.54 19.10 13.24
C LEU A 21 46.83 17.65 12.85
N SER A 22 45.92 16.74 13.19
CA SER A 22 46.01 15.33 12.84
C SER A 22 45.93 15.08 11.32
N HIS A 23 45.13 15.87 10.62
CA HIS A 23 44.88 15.76 9.18
C HIS A 23 46.16 16.05 8.38
N TYR A 24 46.99 16.99 8.84
CA TYR A 24 48.26 17.32 8.21
C TYR A 24 49.28 16.17 8.33
N ILE A 25 49.44 15.60 9.53
CA ILE A 25 50.41 14.52 9.80
C ILE A 25 50.05 13.25 9.01
N SER A 26 48.76 12.93 8.88
CA SER A 26 48.30 11.75 8.12
C SER A 26 48.65 11.80 6.64
N LYS A 27 48.60 12.98 6.01
CA LYS A 27 48.90 13.13 4.57
C LYS A 27 50.35 12.83 4.24
N CYS A 28 51.29 13.19 5.13
CA CYS A 28 52.71 12.91 4.94
C CYS A 28 53.02 11.41 5.02
N ILE A 29 52.36 10.68 5.93
CA ILE A 29 52.53 9.23 6.08
C ILE A 29 51.96 8.48 4.86
N LEU A 30 50.79 8.90 4.38
CA LEU A 30 50.11 8.33 3.21
C LEU A 30 50.93 8.41 1.93
N LEU A 31 51.58 9.55 1.67
CA LEU A 31 52.42 9.73 0.48
C LEU A 31 53.62 8.78 0.47
N SER A 32 54.16 8.51 1.65
CA SER A 32 55.38 7.70 1.86
C SER A 32 55.11 6.21 1.63
N ILE A 33 53.95 5.72 2.07
CA ILE A 33 53.56 4.30 1.97
C ILE A 33 53.10 3.93 0.55
N TYR A 34 52.46 4.86 -0.17
CA TYR A 34 51.97 4.67 -1.55
C TYR A 34 53.08 4.32 -2.56
N SER A 35 54.33 4.61 -2.23
CA SER A 35 55.45 4.49 -3.17
C SER A 35 56.07 3.08 -3.23
N PHE A 36 55.70 2.15 -2.33
CA PHE A 36 56.47 0.91 -2.11
C PHE A 36 55.76 -0.44 -2.34
N GLY A 37 54.44 -0.50 -2.55
CA GLY A 37 53.71 -1.77 -2.68
C GLY A 37 52.77 -1.80 -3.89
N GLY A 38 52.82 -2.86 -4.70
CA GLY A 38 51.94 -3.05 -5.86
C GLY A 38 50.48 -2.71 -5.53
N ILE A 39 49.89 -1.83 -6.35
CA ILE A 39 48.73 -0.98 -6.02
C ILE A 39 47.57 -1.74 -5.35
N ALA A 40 47.21 -2.94 -5.83
CA ALA A 40 46.11 -3.71 -5.27
C ALA A 40 46.46 -4.43 -3.95
N GLY A 41 47.59 -5.14 -3.89
CA GLY A 41 47.99 -5.91 -2.70
C GLY A 41 48.38 -5.02 -1.52
N GLY A 42 49.08 -3.91 -1.80
CA GLY A 42 49.40 -2.89 -0.81
C GLY A 42 48.14 -2.24 -0.23
N SER A 43 47.14 -1.95 -1.08
CA SER A 43 45.87 -1.35 -0.65
C SER A 43 45.08 -2.27 0.29
N ILE A 44 45.00 -3.58 -0.01
CA ILE A 44 44.32 -4.55 0.87
C ILE A 44 44.99 -4.62 2.25
N ILE A 45 46.32 -4.83 2.29
CA ILE A 45 47.07 -4.95 3.54
C ILE A 45 46.94 -3.67 4.37
N TYR A 46 47.07 -2.52 3.72
CA TYR A 46 46.91 -1.22 4.38
C TYR A 46 45.49 -1.03 4.94
N THR A 47 44.45 -1.48 4.22
CA THR A 47 43.07 -1.48 4.71
C THR A 47 42.93 -2.36 5.95
N MET A 48 43.48 -3.57 5.95
CA MET A 48 43.42 -4.46 7.11
C MET A 48 44.11 -3.85 8.32
N ILE A 49 45.26 -3.19 8.12
CA ILE A 49 45.97 -2.48 9.19
C ILE A 49 45.13 -1.29 9.68
N ALA A 50 44.55 -0.49 8.78
CA ALA A 50 43.69 0.65 9.13
C ALA A 50 42.43 0.21 9.89
N CYS A 51 41.78 -0.87 9.46
CA CYS A 51 40.65 -1.52 10.13
C CYS A 51 41.06 -2.17 11.46
N GLY A 52 42.28 -2.69 11.58
CA GLY A 52 42.81 -3.25 12.83
C GLY A 52 43.12 -2.17 13.88
N LEU A 53 43.68 -1.04 13.43
CA LEU A 53 43.88 0.16 14.24
C LEU A 53 42.56 0.85 14.64
N TYR A 54 41.45 0.46 14.02
CA TYR A 54 40.12 1.07 14.14
C TYR A 54 39.45 0.90 15.51
N ARG A 55 39.96 0.06 16.40
CA ARG A 55 39.36 -0.15 17.72
C ARG A 55 39.82 0.94 18.72
N CYS A 56 39.32 2.19 18.67
CA CYS A 56 39.14 3.10 19.85
C CYS A 56 38.73 4.59 19.58
N ARG A 57 37.62 5.01 20.23
CA ARG A 57 37.28 6.25 21.02
C ARG A 57 37.73 7.68 20.63
N SER A 58 38.19 7.97 19.40
CA SER A 58 38.46 9.38 19.00
C SER A 58 38.12 9.72 17.54
N TYR A 59 37.32 10.77 17.33
CA TYR A 59 36.79 11.27 16.03
C TYR A 59 37.89 11.63 15.02
N ILE A 60 39.01 12.11 15.54
CA ILE A 60 40.19 12.53 14.78
C ILE A 60 40.80 11.34 14.05
N ARG A 61 40.94 10.21 14.76
CA ARG A 61 41.39 8.95 14.15
C ARG A 61 40.33 8.43 13.18
N TYR A 62 39.05 8.59 13.50
CA TYR A 62 37.97 8.21 12.57
C TYR A 62 38.06 8.98 11.24
N GLN A 63 38.17 10.31 11.23
CA GLN A 63 38.23 11.10 9.97
C GLN A 63 39.48 10.78 9.15
N ILE A 64 40.62 10.57 9.80
CA ILE A 64 41.83 10.10 9.13
C ILE A 64 41.58 8.72 8.51
N ILE A 65 41.02 7.80 9.29
CA ILE A 65 40.76 6.44 8.82
C ILE A 65 39.65 6.42 7.76
N GLU A 66 38.66 7.31 7.81
CA GLU A 66 37.61 7.45 6.80
C GLU A 66 38.19 8.01 5.51
N GLN A 67 39.05 9.03 5.55
CA GLN A 67 39.74 9.49 4.34
C GLN A 67 40.67 8.43 3.76
N ILE A 68 41.35 7.68 4.63
CA ILE A 68 42.14 6.50 4.25
C ILE A 68 41.21 5.46 3.60
N ILE A 69 40.12 5.05 4.24
CA ILE A 69 39.16 4.07 3.75
C ILE A 69 38.50 4.55 2.47
N THR A 70 38.16 5.82 2.33
CA THR A 70 37.54 6.41 1.13
C THR A 70 38.53 6.45 -0.02
N ARG A 71 39.80 6.81 0.25
CA ARG A 71 40.87 6.75 -0.75
C ARG A 71 41.16 5.32 -1.19
N ILE A 72 41.28 4.40 -0.24
CA ILE A 72 41.41 2.97 -0.47
C ILE A 72 40.18 2.44 -1.22
N SER A 73 38.96 2.87 -0.88
CA SER A 73 37.73 2.40 -1.51
C SER A 73 37.64 2.86 -2.96
N GLN A 74 38.19 4.04 -3.29
CA GLN A 74 38.37 4.47 -4.68
C GLN A 74 39.33 3.54 -5.42
N ASP A 75 40.47 3.19 -4.82
CA ASP A 75 41.43 2.26 -5.41
C ASP A 75 40.84 0.85 -5.54
N HIS A 76 40.12 0.38 -4.54
CA HIS A 76 39.40 -0.90 -4.57
C HIS A 76 38.32 -0.89 -5.64
N ALA A 77 37.58 0.20 -5.80
CA ALA A 77 36.60 0.33 -6.88
C ALA A 77 37.23 0.25 -8.26
N GLN A 78 38.44 0.79 -8.43
CA GLN A 78 39.16 0.79 -9.70
C GLN A 78 39.89 -0.53 -9.98
N PHE A 79 40.49 -1.16 -8.97
CA PHE A 79 41.42 -2.28 -9.13
C PHE A 79 40.94 -3.61 -8.54
N ILE A 80 39.94 -3.62 -7.65
CA ILE A 80 39.45 -4.83 -6.96
C ILE A 80 38.02 -5.18 -7.39
N CYS A 81 37.10 -4.22 -7.37
CA CYS A 81 35.69 -4.42 -7.71
C CYS A 81 35.45 -5.02 -9.10
N PRO A 82 36.19 -4.67 -10.18
CA PRO A 82 35.99 -5.30 -11.49
C PRO A 82 36.23 -6.81 -11.48
N PHE A 83 37.02 -7.32 -10.53
CA PHE A 83 37.39 -8.73 -10.45
C PHE A 83 36.66 -9.49 -9.35
N LEU A 84 36.37 -8.84 -8.22
CA LEU A 84 35.74 -9.50 -7.05
C LEU A 84 34.26 -9.16 -6.88
N GLY A 85 33.73 -8.14 -7.57
CA GLY A 85 32.33 -7.74 -7.49
C GLY A 85 31.39 -8.92 -7.76
N ASN A 86 30.31 -9.03 -6.97
CA ASN A 86 29.35 -10.14 -7.00
C ASN A 86 29.92 -11.53 -6.67
N THR A 87 31.14 -11.64 -6.15
CA THR A 87 31.75 -12.93 -5.77
C THR A 87 31.83 -13.11 -4.26
N GLN A 88 31.93 -14.36 -3.80
CA GLN A 88 32.16 -14.68 -2.39
C GLN A 88 33.56 -14.26 -1.89
N TRP A 89 34.50 -13.99 -2.81
CA TRP A 89 35.82 -13.47 -2.44
C TRP A 89 35.76 -12.05 -1.89
N LEU A 90 34.85 -11.24 -2.41
CA LEU A 90 34.61 -9.90 -1.88
C LEU A 90 34.02 -9.95 -0.45
N ILE A 91 33.13 -10.91 -0.19
CA ILE A 91 32.57 -11.13 1.15
C ILE A 91 33.67 -11.52 2.14
N ARG A 92 34.54 -12.47 1.76
CA ARG A 92 35.70 -12.85 2.58
C ARG A 92 36.63 -11.68 2.87
N LEU A 93 36.83 -10.80 1.89
CA LEU A 93 37.63 -9.58 2.08
C LEU A 93 36.99 -8.64 3.12
N PHE A 94 35.68 -8.41 3.06
CA PHE A 94 34.99 -7.58 4.07
C PHE A 94 34.96 -8.20 5.46
N ARG A 95 34.86 -9.54 5.55
CA ARG A 95 35.03 -10.25 6.82
C ARG A 95 36.43 -10.01 7.39
N ALA A 96 37.47 -10.01 6.54
CA ALA A 96 38.82 -9.67 6.96
C ALA A 96 38.97 -8.19 7.40
N TYR A 97 38.16 -7.27 6.84
CA TYR A 97 38.07 -5.88 7.30
C TYR A 97 37.25 -5.69 8.58
N GLY A 98 36.64 -6.76 9.11
CA GLY A 98 35.93 -6.75 10.39
C GLY A 98 34.40 -6.66 10.28
N ALA A 99 33.83 -6.74 9.08
CA ALA A 99 32.38 -6.89 8.94
C ALA A 99 31.92 -8.31 9.28
N HIS A 100 30.76 -8.43 9.92
CA HIS A 100 30.13 -9.72 10.15
C HIS A 100 29.13 -9.98 9.01
N ILE A 101 29.50 -10.78 8.02
CA ILE A 101 28.64 -11.06 6.85
C ILE A 101 28.42 -12.57 6.76
N GLY A 102 27.16 -13.01 6.69
CA GLY A 102 26.76 -14.41 6.55
C GLY A 102 27.12 -15.02 5.20
N GLU A 103 26.84 -16.29 5.03
CA GLU A 103 27.09 -17.05 3.81
C GLU A 103 26.08 -16.71 2.71
N ASN A 104 26.44 -17.04 1.46
CA ASN A 104 25.63 -16.82 0.26
C ASN A 104 25.17 -15.36 0.04
N THR A 105 25.77 -14.38 0.73
CA THR A 105 25.47 -12.97 0.49
C THR A 105 26.13 -12.49 -0.80
N ILE A 106 25.41 -11.72 -1.60
CA ILE A 106 25.91 -11.15 -2.85
C ILE A 106 25.96 -9.63 -2.72
N MET A 107 27.12 -9.07 -3.06
CA MET A 107 27.34 -7.62 -3.06
C MET A 107 28.09 -7.19 -4.33
N PRO A 108 27.60 -6.14 -5.03
CA PRO A 108 28.10 -5.78 -6.34
C PRO A 108 29.38 -4.96 -6.30
N ALA A 109 29.59 -4.13 -5.27
CA ALA A 109 30.72 -3.22 -5.20
C ALA A 109 31.10 -2.85 -3.75
N ILE A 110 32.29 -2.29 -3.58
CA ILE A 110 32.82 -1.86 -2.28
C ILE A 110 32.05 -0.71 -1.64
N PHE A 111 31.47 0.19 -2.44
CA PHE A 111 30.75 1.35 -1.93
C PHE A 111 29.43 1.01 -1.24
N SER A 112 29.06 -0.27 -1.17
CA SER A 112 27.87 -0.70 -0.48
C SER A 112 27.97 -0.64 1.03
N ILE A 113 29.18 -0.64 1.58
CA ILE A 113 29.43 -0.57 3.02
C ILE A 113 30.57 0.42 3.29
N THR A 114 30.37 1.35 4.22
CA THR A 114 31.42 2.30 4.64
C THR A 114 32.09 1.93 5.96
N ASP A 115 31.33 1.46 6.94
CA ASP A 115 31.81 1.24 8.32
C ASP A 115 31.84 -0.25 8.67
N TYR A 116 32.79 -1.01 8.08
CA TYR A 116 32.81 -2.48 8.13
C TYR A 116 32.57 -3.08 9.53
N HIS A 117 33.29 -2.61 10.55
CA HIS A 117 33.18 -3.08 11.94
C HIS A 117 31.82 -2.83 12.63
N LEU A 118 30.96 -1.98 12.05
CA LEU A 118 29.59 -1.70 12.53
C LEU A 118 28.54 -2.53 11.80
N MET A 119 28.94 -3.30 10.78
CA MET A 119 28.02 -4.03 9.94
C MET A 119 27.85 -5.47 10.39
N THR A 120 26.61 -5.85 10.62
CA THR A 120 26.17 -7.23 10.73
C THR A 120 25.18 -7.51 9.61
N ILE A 121 25.50 -8.43 8.71
CA ILE A 121 24.68 -8.86 7.58
C ILE A 121 24.52 -10.38 7.69
N GLY A 122 23.28 -10.85 7.65
CA GLY A 122 22.93 -12.27 7.76
C GLY A 122 23.26 -13.10 6.53
N ASP A 123 22.73 -14.32 6.51
CA ASP A 123 22.86 -15.25 5.39
C ASP A 123 21.89 -14.87 4.25
N ASP A 124 22.25 -15.23 3.02
CA ASP A 124 21.38 -15.09 1.83
C ASP A 124 20.91 -13.67 1.53
N VAL A 125 21.67 -12.64 1.95
CA VAL A 125 21.35 -11.25 1.65
C VAL A 125 21.71 -10.89 0.20
N ARG A 126 20.88 -10.07 -0.45
CA ARG A 126 21.11 -9.57 -1.81
C ARG A 126 21.19 -8.05 -1.79
N LEU A 127 22.37 -7.51 -2.06
CA LEU A 127 22.57 -6.09 -2.24
C LEU A 127 22.63 -5.78 -3.74
N HIS A 128 21.86 -4.80 -4.20
CA HIS A 128 21.88 -4.36 -5.59
C HIS A 128 22.83 -3.18 -5.79
N VAL A 129 23.11 -2.86 -7.05
CA VAL A 129 24.02 -1.77 -7.43
C VAL A 129 23.60 -0.44 -6.80
N GLY A 130 24.58 0.28 -6.25
CA GLY A 130 24.35 1.58 -5.62
C GLY A 130 23.65 1.53 -4.26
N THR A 131 23.33 0.35 -3.71
CA THR A 131 22.90 0.23 -2.30
C THR A 131 23.98 0.81 -1.41
N GLN A 132 23.60 1.61 -0.40
CA GLN A 132 24.51 2.20 0.58
C GLN A 132 24.08 1.87 2.00
N ILE A 133 24.96 1.23 2.75
CA ILE A 133 24.79 0.92 4.17
C ILE A 133 25.84 1.70 4.94
N GLN A 134 25.42 2.71 5.70
CA GLN A 134 26.33 3.58 6.44
C GLN A 134 26.08 3.49 7.95
N GLY A 135 27.16 3.32 8.72
CA GLY A 135 27.14 3.23 10.18
C GLY A 135 27.44 4.57 10.84
N HIS A 136 27.63 5.63 10.06
CA HIS A 136 27.94 6.97 10.56
C HIS A 136 27.04 8.07 10.01
N SER A 137 27.00 9.19 10.73
CA SER A 137 26.43 10.43 10.24
C SER A 137 27.01 11.66 10.92
N PHE A 138 27.05 12.77 10.20
CA PHE A 138 27.50 14.06 10.73
C PHE A 138 26.30 15.00 10.85
N GLU A 139 25.96 15.38 12.08
CA GLU A 139 24.81 16.23 12.39
C GLU A 139 25.24 17.30 13.39
N GLN A 140 24.87 18.56 13.14
CA GLN A 140 25.09 19.64 14.12
C GLN A 140 26.54 19.72 14.63
N ARG A 141 27.52 19.44 13.77
CA ARG A 141 28.96 19.39 14.08
C ARG A 141 29.38 18.22 15.00
N ILE A 142 28.48 17.27 15.23
CA ILE A 142 28.69 16.06 16.00
C ILE A 142 28.68 14.88 15.05
N PHE A 143 29.69 14.03 15.19
CA PHE A 143 29.81 12.80 14.45
C PHE A 143 29.24 11.64 15.26
N LYS A 144 28.24 10.94 14.70
CA LYS A 144 27.51 9.87 15.36
C LYS A 144 27.77 8.55 14.66
N LEU A 145 28.13 7.54 15.42
CA LEU A 145 28.29 6.16 14.96
C LEU A 145 27.21 5.28 15.57
N ALA A 146 26.65 4.37 14.79
CA ALA A 146 25.71 3.38 15.28
C ALA A 146 25.77 2.10 14.43
N PRO A 147 25.72 0.92 15.05
CA PRO A 147 25.74 -0.35 14.33
C PRO A 147 24.52 -0.51 13.43
N VAL A 148 24.70 -1.21 12.31
CA VAL A 148 23.61 -1.57 11.39
C VAL A 148 23.54 -3.09 11.29
N SER A 149 22.34 -3.64 11.49
CA SER A 149 22.07 -5.07 11.42
C SER A 149 21.08 -5.38 10.30
N ILE A 150 21.46 -6.27 9.40
CA ILE A 150 20.61 -6.80 8.32
C ILE A 150 20.44 -8.28 8.55
N GLY A 151 19.21 -8.72 8.81
CA GLY A 151 18.86 -10.12 9.03
C GLY A 151 18.94 -10.96 7.74
N ASN A 152 18.72 -12.25 7.90
CA ASN A 152 18.83 -13.22 6.80
C ASN A 152 17.83 -12.92 5.67
N SER A 153 18.18 -13.31 4.44
CA SER A 153 17.31 -13.26 3.26
C SER A 153 16.76 -11.87 2.90
N CYS A 154 17.38 -10.80 3.41
CA CYS A 154 16.99 -9.44 3.03
C CYS A 154 17.42 -9.12 1.59
N VAL A 155 16.62 -8.33 0.89
CA VAL A 155 16.91 -7.82 -0.46
C VAL A 155 16.89 -6.30 -0.42
N LEU A 156 18.04 -5.69 -0.67
CA LEU A 156 18.19 -4.24 -0.78
C LEU A 156 18.37 -3.90 -2.25
N MET A 157 17.34 -3.30 -2.87
CA MET A 157 17.34 -2.97 -4.28
C MET A 157 18.13 -1.69 -4.59
N SER A 158 18.34 -1.44 -5.87
CA SER A 158 19.30 -0.46 -6.36
C SER A 158 19.12 0.93 -5.76
N TYR A 159 20.22 1.54 -5.35
CA TYR A 159 20.24 2.89 -4.75
C TYR A 159 19.40 3.04 -3.46
N SER A 160 19.08 1.94 -2.77
CA SER A 160 18.52 2.02 -1.42
C SER A 160 19.59 2.45 -0.41
N ILE A 161 19.20 3.23 0.58
CA ILE A 161 20.09 3.81 1.60
C ILE A 161 19.62 3.36 2.97
N VAL A 162 20.52 2.76 3.74
CA VAL A 162 20.31 2.37 5.14
C VAL A 162 21.16 3.25 6.04
N MET A 163 20.48 4.01 6.89
CA MET A 163 21.10 4.97 7.81
C MET A 163 21.63 4.29 9.09
N PRO A 164 22.44 4.97 9.91
CA PRO A 164 23.02 4.39 11.12
C PRO A 164 21.96 3.95 12.13
N GLY A 165 22.25 2.86 12.86
CA GLY A 165 21.41 2.35 13.94
C GLY A 165 20.24 1.46 13.48
N CYS A 166 20.10 1.22 12.18
CA CYS A 166 18.98 0.44 11.65
C CYS A 166 19.09 -1.05 11.95
N LYS A 167 17.95 -1.70 12.15
CA LYS A 167 17.83 -3.15 12.28
C LYS A 167 16.76 -3.69 11.33
N LEU A 168 17.19 -4.43 10.31
CA LEU A 168 16.31 -5.24 9.45
C LEU A 168 16.29 -6.64 10.04
N MET A 169 15.13 -7.12 10.48
CA MET A 169 15.03 -8.36 11.26
C MET A 169 15.11 -9.64 10.41
N GLY A 170 14.84 -9.58 9.10
CA GLY A 170 14.93 -10.74 8.19
C GLY A 170 13.86 -10.73 7.11
N ASN A 171 14.17 -11.30 5.94
CA ASN A 171 13.29 -11.35 4.75
C ASN A 171 12.73 -9.96 4.35
N ASN A 172 13.42 -8.88 4.72
CA ASN A 172 13.00 -7.53 4.40
C ASN A 172 13.31 -7.19 2.95
N ARG A 173 12.41 -6.50 2.26
CA ARG A 173 12.65 -6.00 0.89
C ARG A 173 12.60 -4.49 0.83
N LEU A 174 13.73 -3.87 0.49
CA LEU A 174 13.81 -2.44 0.20
C LEU A 174 13.73 -2.24 -1.30
N TYR A 175 12.74 -1.48 -1.77
CA TYR A 175 12.59 -1.15 -3.19
C TYR A 175 13.64 -0.12 -3.65
N PRO A 176 13.82 0.09 -4.97
CA PRO A 176 14.81 1.03 -5.47
C PRO A 176 14.59 2.43 -4.89
N LEU A 177 15.70 3.17 -4.67
CA LEU A 177 15.68 4.54 -4.15
C LEU A 177 15.05 4.70 -2.75
N THR A 178 14.89 3.62 -1.98
CA THR A 178 14.30 3.68 -0.64
C THR A 178 15.28 4.20 0.39
N LEU A 179 14.86 5.14 1.24
CA LEU A 179 15.65 5.68 2.35
C LEU A 179 15.12 5.19 3.70
N ILE A 180 15.84 4.28 4.35
CA ILE A 180 15.59 3.88 5.74
C ILE A 180 16.20 4.92 6.67
N MET A 181 15.41 5.46 7.60
CA MET A 181 15.84 6.52 8.50
C MET A 181 16.60 5.95 9.71
N LYS A 182 17.39 6.81 10.38
CA LYS A 182 18.23 6.42 11.52
C LYS A 182 17.43 5.71 12.61
N ASN A 183 18.00 4.66 13.18
CA ASN A 183 17.41 3.86 14.26
C ASN A 183 16.07 3.18 13.91
N ASP A 184 15.72 3.08 12.62
CA ASP A 184 14.54 2.33 12.21
C ASP A 184 14.71 0.83 12.48
N GLN A 185 13.65 0.21 12.96
CA GLN A 185 13.56 -1.24 13.12
C GLN A 185 12.48 -1.77 12.17
N LEU A 186 12.89 -2.62 11.23
CA LEU A 186 12.02 -3.21 10.23
C LEU A 186 11.66 -4.63 10.68
N PRO A 187 10.38 -4.90 11.02
CA PRO A 187 9.91 -6.24 11.37
C PRO A 187 10.19 -7.24 10.25
N PRO A 188 10.35 -8.54 10.53
CA PRO A 188 10.61 -9.52 9.48
C PRO A 188 9.49 -9.56 8.44
N ASP A 189 9.79 -10.05 7.25
CA ASP A 189 8.81 -10.27 6.16
C ASP A 189 8.13 -8.99 5.62
N THR A 190 8.67 -7.81 5.93
CA THR A 190 8.10 -6.53 5.50
C THR A 190 8.78 -5.95 4.27
N HIS A 191 8.00 -5.25 3.44
CA HIS A 191 8.46 -4.55 2.25
C HIS A 191 8.37 -3.03 2.44
N TRP A 192 9.31 -2.28 1.86
CA TRP A 192 9.47 -0.85 2.11
C TRP A 192 9.82 -0.07 0.84
N LYS A 193 9.17 1.09 0.64
CA LYS A 193 9.43 2.00 -0.50
C LYS A 193 9.41 3.48 -0.08
N GLY A 194 10.14 4.31 -0.81
CA GLY A 194 10.04 5.78 -0.74
C GLY A 194 11.14 6.47 0.09
N VAL A 195 11.08 7.80 0.08
CA VAL A 195 12.02 8.70 0.76
C VAL A 195 11.23 9.75 1.56
N PRO A 196 11.00 9.56 2.88
CA PRO A 196 11.44 8.44 3.71
C PRO A 196 10.65 7.14 3.43
N ALA A 197 11.24 6.00 3.80
CA ALA A 197 10.63 4.70 3.57
C ALA A 197 9.31 4.53 4.32
N GLN A 198 8.31 3.98 3.62
CA GLN A 198 7.02 3.56 4.18
C GLN A 198 6.82 2.08 3.89
N SER A 199 6.19 1.37 4.83
CA SER A 199 5.85 -0.03 4.65
C SER A 199 4.84 -0.13 3.51
N CYS A 200 5.06 -1.08 2.60
CA CYS A 200 4.11 -1.43 1.57
C CYS A 200 3.75 -2.90 1.70
N ILE A 201 2.48 -3.21 1.53
CA ILE A 201 2.03 -4.58 1.34
C ILE A 201 2.34 -4.92 -0.11
N VAL A 202 3.15 -5.94 -0.30
CA VAL A 202 3.34 -6.55 -1.60
C VAL A 202 2.67 -7.88 -1.45
N LYS A 203 1.44 -7.96 -1.94
CA LYS A 203 0.81 -9.25 -2.12
C LYS A 203 1.80 -10.12 -2.85
N ALA A 204 2.02 -11.33 -2.34
CA ALA A 204 2.67 -12.38 -3.10
C ALA A 204 2.04 -12.31 -4.49
N ARG A 205 2.86 -12.02 -5.51
CA ARG A 205 2.43 -12.19 -6.88
C ARG A 205 1.94 -13.63 -6.90
N LEU A 206 0.62 -13.84 -7.00
CA LEU A 206 0.03 -15.15 -7.19
C LEU A 206 0.94 -15.84 -8.21
N SER A 207 1.39 -17.05 -7.86
CA SER A 207 2.33 -17.86 -8.65
C SER A 207 2.12 -17.55 -10.12
N GLN A 208 3.12 -16.97 -10.80
CA GLN A 208 2.99 -16.40 -12.14
C GLN A 208 2.21 -17.36 -13.07
N SER A 209 0.89 -17.20 -13.14
CA SER A 209 0.17 -17.48 -14.36
C SER A 209 0.73 -16.47 -15.35
N THR A 210 1.22 -16.95 -16.48
CA THR A 210 1.80 -16.10 -17.50
C THR A 210 0.71 -15.12 -17.95
N ILE A 211 0.78 -13.87 -17.48
CA ILE A 211 -0.14 -12.81 -17.88
C ILE A 211 -0.06 -12.71 -19.40
N THR A 212 -1.15 -13.01 -20.09
CA THR A 212 -1.16 -12.97 -21.55
C THR A 212 -1.33 -11.52 -22.03
N HIS A 213 -1.00 -11.25 -23.30
CA HIS A 213 -1.29 -9.95 -23.91
C HIS A 213 -2.80 -9.63 -23.85
N ASP A 214 -3.65 -10.63 -24.02
CA ASP A 214 -5.10 -10.48 -23.95
C ASP A 214 -5.56 -10.05 -22.55
N ASP A 215 -4.91 -10.53 -21.49
CA ASP A 215 -5.25 -10.14 -20.11
C ASP A 215 -4.88 -8.68 -19.82
N LEU A 216 -3.77 -8.18 -20.39
CA LEU A 216 -3.39 -6.76 -20.31
C LEU A 216 -4.35 -5.87 -21.09
N VAL A 217 -4.79 -6.30 -22.27
CA VAL A 217 -5.77 -5.56 -23.08
C VAL A 217 -7.12 -5.48 -22.36
N LYS A 218 -7.59 -6.59 -21.77
CA LYS A 218 -8.82 -6.62 -20.97
C LYS A 218 -8.72 -5.68 -19.76
N TYR A 219 -7.59 -5.69 -19.05
CA TYR A 219 -7.36 -4.78 -17.92
C TYR A 219 -7.42 -3.31 -18.35
N GLN A 220 -6.76 -2.94 -19.45
CA GLN A 220 -6.77 -1.56 -19.95
C GLN A 220 -8.17 -1.12 -20.37
N GLN A 221 -8.94 -1.99 -21.05
CA GLN A 221 -10.32 -1.71 -21.44
C GLN A 221 -11.24 -1.51 -20.22
N GLY A 222 -11.07 -2.31 -19.18
CA GLY A 222 -11.80 -2.15 -17.92
C GLY A 222 -11.46 -0.83 -17.22
N TYR A 223 -10.17 -0.48 -17.17
CA TYR A 223 -9.68 0.77 -16.60
C TYR A 223 -10.27 2.00 -17.31
N ASP A 224 -10.30 2.00 -18.65
CA ASP A 224 -10.88 3.08 -19.44
C ASP A 224 -12.40 3.21 -19.21
N THR A 225 -13.10 2.07 -19.06
CA THR A 225 -14.54 2.03 -18.76
C THR A 225 -14.82 2.63 -17.38
N ILE A 226 -14.07 2.23 -16.36
CA ILE A 226 -14.17 2.76 -15.00
C ILE A 226 -13.91 4.26 -14.96
N ASN A 227 -12.88 4.76 -15.65
CA ASN A 227 -12.60 6.19 -15.68
C ASN A 227 -13.74 7.00 -16.29
N LYS A 228 -14.40 6.47 -17.32
CA LYS A 228 -15.61 7.11 -17.88
C LYS A 228 -16.74 7.15 -16.85
N LEU A 229 -16.97 6.07 -16.10
CA LEU A 229 -17.98 6.04 -15.04
C LEU A 229 -17.68 7.09 -13.96
N PHE A 230 -16.44 7.16 -13.49
CA PHE A 230 -16.00 8.10 -12.46
C PHE A 230 -16.23 9.56 -12.87
N LEU A 231 -15.83 9.95 -14.08
CA LEU A 231 -15.99 11.31 -14.59
C LEU A 231 -17.45 11.76 -14.67
N TRP A 232 -18.37 10.81 -14.85
CA TRP A 232 -19.79 11.09 -14.96
C TRP A 232 -20.56 10.89 -13.65
N TYR A 233 -20.00 10.21 -12.65
CA TYR A 233 -20.65 9.98 -11.36
C TYR A 233 -21.12 11.28 -10.71
N GLU A 234 -20.21 12.23 -10.49
CA GLU A 234 -20.57 13.50 -9.84
C GLU A 234 -21.61 14.25 -10.65
N ARG A 235 -21.49 14.25 -11.99
CA ARG A 235 -22.42 14.91 -12.90
C ARG A 235 -23.82 14.29 -12.83
N ILE A 236 -23.92 12.96 -12.82
CA ILE A 236 -25.19 12.24 -12.75
C ILE A 236 -25.83 12.40 -11.36
N ALA A 237 -25.03 12.28 -10.31
CA ALA A 237 -25.51 12.34 -8.94
C ALA A 237 -25.94 13.76 -8.50
N SER A 238 -25.36 14.82 -9.07
CA SER A 238 -25.62 16.21 -8.68
C SER A 238 -26.52 17.02 -9.63
N ILE A 239 -26.51 16.77 -10.95
CA ILE A 239 -27.26 17.62 -11.90
C ILE A 239 -28.74 17.21 -11.96
N TYR A 240 -29.02 15.92 -11.91
CA TYR A 240 -30.39 15.37 -12.01
C TYR A 240 -31.08 15.28 -10.64
N THR A 241 -30.81 16.26 -9.76
CA THR A 241 -31.34 16.32 -8.38
C THR A 241 -32.87 16.36 -8.30
N ASN A 242 -33.54 16.90 -9.32
CA ASN A 242 -35.00 17.02 -9.38
C ASN A 242 -35.71 15.77 -9.93
N VAL A 243 -34.97 14.73 -10.27
CA VAL A 243 -35.55 13.49 -10.80
C VAL A 243 -35.76 12.53 -9.64
N ASN A 244 -37.00 12.49 -9.13
CA ASN A 244 -37.38 11.67 -7.98
C ASN A 244 -37.31 10.17 -8.26
N GLU A 245 -37.36 9.78 -9.53
CA GLU A 245 -37.33 8.39 -9.98
C GLU A 245 -35.92 7.77 -9.98
N LEU A 246 -34.86 8.57 -9.76
CA LEU A 246 -33.46 8.10 -9.69
C LEU A 246 -32.96 8.02 -8.24
N GLN A 247 -33.75 7.46 -7.33
CA GLN A 247 -33.39 7.39 -5.90
C GLN A 247 -32.27 6.38 -5.61
N PHE A 248 -32.29 5.24 -6.28
CA PHE A 248 -31.23 4.22 -6.21
C PHE A 248 -30.33 4.34 -7.44
N MET A 249 -29.03 4.17 -7.25
CA MET A 249 -28.04 4.20 -8.34
C MET A 249 -27.38 2.85 -8.59
N ASN A 250 -27.70 1.83 -7.79
CA ASN A 250 -27.12 0.50 -7.96
C ASN A 250 -27.77 -0.33 -9.07
N TYR A 251 -27.11 -1.41 -9.50
CA TYR A 251 -27.58 -2.26 -10.58
C TYR A 251 -28.74 -3.17 -10.17
N GLY A 252 -28.83 -3.44 -8.86
CA GLY A 252 -29.85 -4.30 -8.27
C GLY A 252 -29.51 -5.78 -8.38
N TYR A 253 -30.35 -6.61 -7.76
CA TYR A 253 -30.21 -8.06 -7.69
C TYR A 253 -31.57 -8.71 -7.92
N ALA A 254 -31.62 -9.78 -8.68
CA ALA A 254 -32.81 -10.60 -8.89
C ALA A 254 -32.47 -12.09 -8.75
N ASP A 255 -33.40 -12.87 -8.19
CA ASP A 255 -33.29 -14.34 -8.26
C ASP A 255 -33.59 -14.81 -9.69
N MET A 256 -33.00 -15.92 -10.13
CA MET A 256 -33.07 -16.35 -11.53
C MET A 256 -34.51 -16.60 -12.04
N ASP A 257 -35.43 -16.97 -11.15
CA ASP A 257 -36.84 -17.24 -11.49
C ASP A 257 -37.76 -16.05 -11.18
N GLU A 258 -37.21 -14.94 -10.69
CA GLU A 258 -37.99 -13.79 -10.26
C GLU A 258 -38.28 -12.83 -11.42
N TYR A 259 -39.54 -12.40 -11.51
CA TYR A 259 -39.95 -11.28 -12.35
C TYR A 259 -41.02 -10.46 -11.62
N ILE A 260 -40.60 -9.32 -11.11
CA ILE A 260 -41.45 -8.30 -10.51
C ILE A 260 -41.31 -7.02 -11.34
N ASN A 261 -42.43 -6.56 -11.90
CA ASN A 261 -42.45 -5.28 -12.59
C ASN A 261 -42.61 -4.15 -11.56
N ASP A 262 -41.52 -3.81 -10.89
CA ASP A 262 -41.45 -2.73 -9.91
C ASP A 262 -40.60 -1.56 -10.42
N HIS A 263 -41.12 -0.35 -10.24
CA HIS A 263 -40.44 0.90 -10.58
C HIS A 263 -40.05 1.70 -9.33
N THR A 264 -40.22 1.13 -8.13
CA THR A 264 -39.94 1.80 -6.84
C THR A 264 -38.58 1.45 -6.25
N GLY A 265 -37.75 0.67 -6.95
CA GLY A 265 -36.40 0.29 -6.50
C GLY A 265 -36.31 -1.07 -5.80
N TYR A 266 -37.25 -1.99 -6.04
CA TYR A 266 -37.28 -3.33 -5.46
C TYR A 266 -35.98 -4.09 -5.64
N TYR A 267 -35.48 -4.22 -6.88
CA TYR A 267 -34.23 -4.94 -7.15
C TYR A 267 -33.01 -4.26 -6.50
N SER A 268 -33.07 -2.93 -6.34
CA SER A 268 -32.03 -2.19 -5.63
C SER A 268 -32.03 -2.49 -4.13
N ARG A 269 -33.20 -2.54 -3.49
CA ARG A 269 -33.32 -2.97 -2.08
C ARG A 269 -32.91 -4.43 -1.90
N LYS A 270 -33.28 -5.29 -2.83
CA LYS A 270 -32.88 -6.71 -2.81
C LYS A 270 -31.36 -6.87 -2.87
N LEU A 271 -30.66 -6.01 -3.61
CA LEU A 271 -29.19 -6.00 -3.55
C LEU A 271 -28.69 -5.68 -2.14
N TYR A 272 -29.25 -4.67 -1.45
CA TYR A 272 -28.90 -4.40 -0.05
C TYR A 272 -29.18 -5.62 0.84
N GLU A 273 -30.33 -6.28 0.72
CA GLU A 273 -30.64 -7.50 1.47
C GLU A 273 -29.59 -8.60 1.25
N GLN A 274 -29.16 -8.79 0.00
CA GLN A 274 -28.09 -9.73 -0.31
C GLN A 274 -26.78 -9.32 0.35
N VAL A 275 -26.40 -8.05 0.31
CA VAL A 275 -25.16 -7.54 0.92
C VAL A 275 -25.16 -7.69 2.44
N LEU A 276 -26.31 -7.55 3.08
CA LEU A 276 -26.44 -7.73 4.53
C LEU A 276 -26.08 -9.15 4.97
N ALA A 277 -26.26 -10.18 4.14
CA ALA A 277 -25.79 -11.55 4.41
C ALA A 277 -26.13 -12.07 5.83
N ASN A 278 -27.35 -11.80 6.30
CA ASN A 278 -27.85 -12.11 7.65
C ASN A 278 -27.20 -11.32 8.82
N VAL A 279 -26.31 -10.36 8.53
CA VAL A 279 -25.82 -9.41 9.53
C VAL A 279 -26.93 -8.43 9.91
N THR A 280 -27.27 -8.40 11.20
CA THR A 280 -28.34 -7.54 11.72
C THR A 280 -27.83 -6.13 11.99
N LEU A 281 -28.49 -5.12 11.41
CA LEU A 281 -28.18 -3.71 11.66
C LEU A 281 -28.84 -3.15 12.93
N THR A 282 -29.81 -3.85 13.51
CA THR A 282 -30.58 -3.38 14.67
C THR A 282 -29.68 -3.01 15.84
N ASP A 283 -29.86 -1.79 16.34
CA ASP A 283 -29.06 -1.19 17.41
C ASP A 283 -27.54 -1.18 17.14
N LYS A 284 -27.13 -1.12 15.86
CA LYS A 284 -25.73 -0.97 15.44
C LYS A 284 -25.45 0.45 14.94
N ASN A 285 -24.19 0.86 15.07
CA ASN A 285 -23.65 2.05 14.41
C ASN A 285 -23.17 1.64 13.02
N VAL A 286 -23.78 2.22 12.01
CA VAL A 286 -23.58 1.85 10.60
C VAL A 286 -22.99 3.02 9.83
N LEU A 287 -21.96 2.73 9.03
CA LEU A 287 -21.35 3.68 8.09
C LEU A 287 -21.51 3.15 6.67
N GLU A 288 -22.07 3.95 5.76
CA GLU A 288 -22.16 3.60 4.35
C GLU A 288 -21.17 4.44 3.52
N ILE A 289 -20.35 3.75 2.74
CA ILE A 289 -19.34 4.33 1.86
C ILE A 289 -19.94 4.61 0.48
N ASN A 290 -19.81 5.84 0.00
CA ASN A 290 -20.45 6.34 -1.23
C ASN A 290 -21.96 6.07 -1.22
N CYS A 291 -22.67 6.71 -0.27
CA CYS A 291 -24.11 6.54 -0.10
C CYS A 291 -24.94 7.03 -1.29
N GLY A 292 -24.32 7.72 -2.25
CA GLY A 292 -25.01 8.25 -3.42
C GLY A 292 -26.17 9.15 -3.01
N ARG A 293 -27.33 8.96 -3.62
CA ARG A 293 -28.55 9.75 -3.33
C ARG A 293 -29.31 9.27 -2.08
N GLY A 294 -28.70 8.45 -1.22
CA GLY A 294 -29.18 8.16 0.14
C GLY A 294 -30.42 7.28 0.28
N ALA A 295 -31.01 6.77 -0.80
CA ALA A 295 -32.23 5.96 -0.72
C ALA A 295 -32.00 4.61 -0.05
N GLY A 296 -30.85 3.99 -0.29
CA GLY A 296 -30.44 2.76 0.40
C GLY A 296 -30.25 2.97 1.89
N ALA A 297 -29.55 4.05 2.27
CA ALA A 297 -29.40 4.46 3.66
C ALA A 297 -30.76 4.65 4.37
N ALA A 298 -31.68 5.38 3.73
CA ALA A 298 -33.02 5.61 4.25
C ALA A 298 -33.81 4.30 4.42
N TRP A 299 -33.75 3.42 3.43
CA TRP A 299 -34.39 2.10 3.49
C TRP A 299 -33.80 1.22 4.60
N CYS A 300 -32.47 1.22 4.77
CA CYS A 300 -31.80 0.48 5.84
C CYS A 300 -32.25 0.95 7.23
N VAL A 301 -32.41 2.26 7.41
CA VAL A 301 -32.86 2.84 8.69
C VAL A 301 -34.30 2.45 8.99
N ASP A 302 -35.19 2.57 8.00
CA ASP A 302 -36.60 2.22 8.11
C ASP A 302 -36.81 0.72 8.41
N THR A 303 -36.07 -0.14 7.70
CA THR A 303 -36.29 -1.59 7.73
C THR A 303 -35.57 -2.29 8.89
N HIS A 304 -34.38 -1.81 9.27
CA HIS A 304 -33.51 -2.55 10.21
C HIS A 304 -33.27 -1.84 11.55
N ALA A 305 -33.77 -0.61 11.72
CA ALA A 305 -33.71 0.16 12.98
C ALA A 305 -32.31 0.20 13.65
N PRO A 306 -31.27 0.69 12.96
CA PRO A 306 -29.94 0.85 13.55
C PRO A 306 -29.94 1.87 14.70
N HIS A 307 -28.87 1.83 15.49
CA HIS A 307 -28.63 2.85 16.52
C HIS A 307 -28.31 4.20 15.87
N SER A 308 -27.41 4.19 14.89
CA SER A 308 -27.04 5.34 14.06
C SER A 308 -26.68 4.86 12.65
N TYR A 309 -26.97 5.70 11.64
CA TYR A 309 -26.60 5.44 10.25
C TYR A 309 -26.00 6.70 9.64
N ILE A 310 -24.76 6.61 9.18
CA ILE A 310 -24.03 7.71 8.55
C ILE A 310 -23.70 7.32 7.13
N GLY A 311 -24.21 8.04 6.14
CA GLY A 311 -23.78 7.93 4.75
C GLY A 311 -22.66 8.93 4.45
N ILE A 312 -21.60 8.49 3.77
CA ILE A 312 -20.57 9.40 3.24
C ILE A 312 -20.52 9.39 1.73
N ASP A 313 -20.17 10.53 1.16
CA ASP A 313 -19.91 10.70 -0.27
C ASP A 313 -18.86 11.80 -0.48
N PRO A 314 -17.94 11.69 -1.46
CA PRO A 314 -16.98 12.75 -1.74
C PRO A 314 -17.63 14.03 -2.30
N SER A 315 -18.82 13.94 -2.90
CA SER A 315 -19.50 15.08 -3.52
C SER A 315 -20.33 15.88 -2.51
N GLN A 316 -19.99 17.16 -2.37
CA GLN A 316 -20.76 18.09 -1.54
C GLN A 316 -22.21 18.24 -2.02
N ASP A 317 -22.44 18.23 -3.33
CA ASP A 317 -23.79 18.41 -3.90
C ASP A 317 -24.68 17.20 -3.62
N VAL A 318 -24.11 15.99 -3.66
CA VAL A 318 -24.79 14.75 -3.30
C VAL A 318 -25.19 14.75 -1.82
N ILE A 319 -24.29 15.15 -0.93
CA ILE A 319 -24.59 15.26 0.50
C ILE A 319 -25.65 16.34 0.77
N ASN A 320 -25.55 17.50 0.11
CA ASN A 320 -26.58 18.54 0.19
C ASN A 320 -27.95 18.01 -0.25
N LEU A 321 -28.00 17.20 -1.31
CA LEU A 321 -29.23 16.56 -1.75
C LEU A 321 -29.78 15.58 -0.71
N CYS A 322 -28.94 14.68 -0.18
CA CYS A 322 -29.35 13.70 0.82
C CYS A 322 -29.90 14.38 2.08
N GLN A 323 -29.23 15.43 2.57
CA GLN A 323 -29.70 16.20 3.71
C GLN A 323 -31.05 16.86 3.44
N ARG A 324 -31.30 17.39 2.23
CA ARG A 324 -32.62 17.92 1.86
C ARG A 324 -33.69 16.83 1.83
N LEU A 325 -33.41 15.67 1.25
CA LEU A 325 -34.39 14.60 1.04
C LEU A 325 -34.73 13.83 2.33
N TYR A 326 -33.77 13.64 3.23
CA TYR A 326 -33.92 12.71 4.36
C TYR A 326 -33.71 13.34 5.74
N SER A 327 -33.67 14.68 5.85
CA SER A 327 -33.50 15.38 7.14
C SER A 327 -34.54 15.00 8.21
N ALA A 328 -35.73 14.53 7.81
CA ALA A 328 -36.77 14.11 8.73
C ALA A 328 -36.58 12.70 9.29
N ILE A 329 -35.67 11.89 8.74
CA ILE A 329 -35.43 10.51 9.19
C ILE A 329 -34.53 10.54 10.44
N PRO A 330 -35.02 10.11 11.61
CA PRO A 330 -34.20 10.08 12.82
C PRO A 330 -33.06 9.07 12.66
N ARG A 331 -31.91 9.35 13.28
CA ARG A 331 -30.70 8.51 13.28
C ARG A 331 -29.95 8.41 11.95
N LEU A 332 -30.48 8.99 10.87
CA LEU A 332 -29.80 9.08 9.58
C LEU A 332 -29.09 10.43 9.44
N SER A 333 -27.81 10.40 9.05
CA SER A 333 -27.03 11.60 8.76
C SER A 333 -26.09 11.38 7.58
N PHE A 334 -25.64 12.48 6.98
CA PHE A 334 -24.80 12.46 5.78
C PHE A 334 -23.62 13.40 5.94
N VAL A 335 -22.42 12.94 5.60
CA VAL A 335 -21.15 13.66 5.77
C VAL A 335 -20.32 13.62 4.48
N VAL A 336 -19.75 14.75 4.09
CA VAL A 336 -18.79 14.79 2.97
C VAL A 336 -17.47 14.19 3.43
N ALA A 337 -17.06 13.08 2.80
CA ALA A 337 -15.78 12.45 3.07
C ALA A 337 -15.31 11.62 1.87
N ASN A 338 -14.01 11.59 1.63
CA ASN A 338 -13.40 10.73 0.63
C ASN A 338 -12.91 9.44 1.30
N PRO A 339 -13.42 8.25 0.93
CA PRO A 339 -13.08 6.97 1.58
C PRO A 339 -11.63 6.53 1.39
N THR A 340 -10.91 7.13 0.44
CA THR A 340 -9.46 6.87 0.21
C THR A 340 -8.57 7.82 1.03
N LYS A 341 -9.17 8.71 1.82
CA LYS A 341 -8.49 9.66 2.71
C LYS A 341 -8.88 9.36 4.16
N HIS A 342 -8.26 10.09 5.08
CA HIS A 342 -8.58 9.97 6.49
C HIS A 342 -10.04 10.38 6.75
N LEU A 343 -10.85 9.43 7.22
CA LEU A 343 -12.26 9.62 7.50
C LEU A 343 -12.46 10.39 8.81
N PRO A 344 -13.45 11.29 8.90
CA PRO A 344 -13.71 12.13 10.07
C PRO A 344 -14.45 11.38 11.20
N PHE A 345 -14.05 10.13 11.47
CA PHE A 345 -14.62 9.27 12.51
C PHE A 345 -13.55 8.81 13.47
N GLU A 346 -13.92 8.65 14.74
CA GLU A 346 -13.03 8.12 15.77
C GLU A 346 -12.66 6.66 15.49
N ASN A 347 -11.55 6.21 16.08
CA ASN A 347 -11.17 4.81 15.99
C ASN A 347 -12.23 3.94 16.66
N GLU A 348 -12.54 2.78 16.07
CA GLU A 348 -13.45 1.79 16.66
C GLU A 348 -14.83 2.38 17.04
N SER A 349 -15.35 3.27 16.19
CA SER A 349 -16.61 3.99 16.37
C SER A 349 -17.81 3.33 15.67
N THR A 350 -17.55 2.40 14.74
CA THR A 350 -18.57 1.80 13.88
C THR A 350 -18.63 0.28 14.05
N ASP A 351 -19.83 -0.29 14.04
CA ASP A 351 -20.03 -1.75 14.13
C ASP A 351 -20.03 -2.42 12.76
N ILE A 352 -20.63 -1.75 11.76
CA ILE A 352 -20.84 -2.27 10.40
C ILE A 352 -20.54 -1.16 9.39
N ILE A 353 -19.73 -1.48 8.38
CA ILE A 353 -19.49 -0.63 7.22
C ILE A 353 -20.13 -1.28 5.99
N LEU A 354 -21.01 -0.57 5.28
CA LEU A 354 -21.52 -0.97 3.97
C LEU A 354 -20.72 -0.26 2.87
N CYS A 355 -20.36 -0.99 1.83
CA CYS A 355 -19.66 -0.47 0.66
C CYS A 355 -20.23 -1.14 -0.59
N ILE A 356 -21.19 -0.48 -1.24
CA ILE A 356 -21.92 -1.01 -2.40
C ILE A 356 -21.60 -0.13 -3.61
N GLU A 357 -21.06 -0.74 -4.67
CA GLU A 357 -20.73 -0.09 -5.94
C GLU A 357 -19.89 1.19 -5.78
N ALA A 358 -18.86 1.11 -4.96
CA ALA A 358 -18.06 2.27 -4.57
C ALA A 358 -16.60 2.15 -5.00
N THR A 359 -15.99 0.98 -4.81
CA THR A 359 -14.54 0.80 -4.93
C THR A 359 -14.03 0.83 -6.35
N HIS A 360 -14.86 0.49 -7.34
CA HIS A 360 -14.49 0.64 -8.75
C HIS A 360 -14.09 2.10 -9.08
N ALA A 361 -14.65 3.08 -8.37
CA ALA A 361 -14.37 4.49 -8.56
C ALA A 361 -13.09 5.01 -7.85
N PHE A 362 -12.39 4.19 -7.06
CA PHE A 362 -11.25 4.66 -6.26
C PHE A 362 -9.94 4.79 -7.06
N GLY A 363 -9.92 4.28 -8.29
CA GLY A 363 -8.79 4.38 -9.20
C GLY A 363 -7.67 3.40 -8.85
N GLU A 364 -6.50 3.93 -8.50
CA GLU A 364 -5.27 3.15 -8.33
C GLU A 364 -5.32 2.16 -7.15
N PRO A 365 -4.64 0.99 -7.22
CA PRO A 365 -4.63 -0.01 -6.15
C PRO A 365 -4.24 0.53 -4.76
N VAL A 366 -3.39 1.56 -4.71
CA VAL A 366 -2.99 2.20 -3.45
C VAL A 366 -4.16 2.85 -2.72
N ALA A 367 -5.15 3.35 -3.45
CA ALA A 367 -6.36 3.96 -2.89
C ALA A 367 -7.26 2.90 -2.22
N ILE A 368 -7.32 1.69 -2.79
CA ILE A 368 -8.02 0.56 -2.18
C ILE A 368 -7.37 0.16 -0.85
N THR A 369 -6.04 0.10 -0.80
CA THR A 369 -5.33 -0.19 0.46
C THR A 369 -5.49 0.93 1.50
N GLN A 370 -5.53 2.20 1.07
CA GLN A 370 -5.83 3.33 1.96
C GLN A 370 -7.24 3.22 2.55
N PHE A 371 -8.22 2.89 1.71
CA PHE A 371 -9.58 2.60 2.14
C PHE A 371 -9.63 1.45 3.16
N ALA A 372 -8.97 0.33 2.88
CA ALA A 372 -8.94 -0.82 3.79
C ALA A 372 -8.37 -0.47 5.18
N ASN A 373 -7.30 0.36 5.22
CA ASN A 373 -6.73 0.83 6.48
C ASN A 373 -7.70 1.73 7.27
N GLU A 374 -8.46 2.59 6.60
CA GLU A 374 -9.45 3.44 7.24
C GLU A 374 -10.67 2.64 7.72
N VAL A 375 -11.10 1.63 6.96
CA VAL A 375 -12.09 0.63 7.42
C VAL A 375 -11.61 -0.03 8.71
N ILE A 376 -10.40 -0.57 8.75
CA ILE A 376 -9.85 -1.22 9.95
C ILE A 376 -9.82 -0.25 11.13
N ARG A 377 -9.41 1.01 10.90
CA ARG A 377 -9.32 2.01 11.95
C ARG A 377 -10.68 2.35 12.56
N VAL A 378 -11.69 2.58 11.73
CA VAL A 378 -13.02 3.04 12.14
C VAL A 378 -13.88 1.89 12.68
N LEU A 379 -13.72 0.69 12.15
CA LEU A 379 -14.49 -0.49 12.53
C LEU A 379 -14.08 -1.00 13.92
N ARG A 380 -15.05 -1.34 14.76
CA ARG A 380 -14.80 -2.01 16.06
C ARG A 380 -14.18 -3.39 15.86
N PRO A 381 -13.42 -3.91 16.84
CA PRO A 381 -13.05 -5.32 16.85
C PRO A 381 -14.32 -6.17 16.72
N ASN A 382 -14.28 -7.24 15.92
CA ASN A 382 -15.48 -8.02 15.60
C ASN A 382 -16.59 -7.18 14.91
N GLY A 383 -16.23 -6.14 14.16
CA GLY A 383 -17.14 -5.46 13.24
C GLY A 383 -17.11 -6.08 11.84
N TYR A 384 -18.05 -5.68 11.00
CA TYR A 384 -18.17 -6.15 9.62
C TYR A 384 -17.91 -5.05 8.59
N LEU A 385 -17.18 -5.37 7.51
CA LEU A 385 -17.29 -4.66 6.24
C LEU A 385 -18.08 -5.53 5.28
N LEU A 386 -19.22 -5.02 4.82
CA LEU A 386 -20.10 -5.64 3.85
C LEU A 386 -19.87 -4.97 2.50
N TRP A 387 -19.14 -5.65 1.63
CA TRP A 387 -18.65 -5.10 0.37
C TRP A 387 -19.32 -5.78 -0.81
N CYS A 388 -19.68 -4.97 -1.82
CA CYS A 388 -20.37 -5.45 -3.00
C CYS A 388 -20.02 -4.57 -4.19
N ASP A 389 -19.35 -5.12 -5.20
CA ASP A 389 -18.96 -4.35 -6.37
C ASP A 389 -18.71 -5.26 -7.57
N PHE A 390 -18.67 -4.67 -8.76
CA PHE A 390 -18.11 -5.31 -9.94
C PHE A 390 -16.62 -4.98 -10.03
N CYS A 391 -15.83 -6.01 -10.29
CA CYS A 391 -14.39 -5.89 -10.42
C CYS A 391 -13.90 -6.54 -11.71
N TYR A 392 -12.94 -5.89 -12.35
CA TYR A 392 -12.13 -6.52 -13.37
C TYR A 392 -11.06 -7.35 -12.68
N MET A 393 -10.90 -8.61 -13.11
CA MET A 393 -9.73 -9.38 -12.68
C MET A 393 -8.52 -8.79 -13.38
N ASP A 394 -7.48 -8.44 -12.62
CA ASP A 394 -6.20 -8.20 -13.27
C ASP A 394 -5.66 -9.53 -13.82
N GLY A 395 -4.85 -9.46 -14.88
CA GLY A 395 -4.27 -10.67 -15.47
C GLY A 395 -3.36 -11.47 -14.54
N SER A 396 -3.12 -10.99 -13.31
CA SER A 396 -2.39 -11.68 -12.25
C SER A 396 -3.29 -12.42 -11.25
N GLY A 397 -4.63 -12.36 -11.43
CA GLY A 397 -5.61 -12.98 -10.54
C GLY A 397 -5.89 -12.17 -9.27
N THR A 398 -5.45 -10.92 -9.19
CA THR A 398 -5.70 -10.02 -8.06
C THR A 398 -6.95 -9.19 -8.33
N SER A 399 -7.91 -9.26 -7.42
CA SER A 399 -9.12 -8.44 -7.41
C SER A 399 -9.07 -7.35 -6.33
N VAL A 400 -10.03 -6.43 -6.39
CA VAL A 400 -10.24 -5.35 -5.41
C VAL A 400 -10.44 -5.92 -4.01
N TYR A 401 -11.26 -6.96 -3.86
CA TYR A 401 -11.50 -7.57 -2.54
C TYR A 401 -10.22 -8.20 -1.96
N ASP A 402 -9.32 -8.71 -2.79
CA ASP A 402 -8.04 -9.21 -2.28
C ASP A 402 -7.23 -8.04 -1.70
N LEU A 403 -7.37 -6.81 -2.23
CA LEU A 403 -6.59 -5.62 -1.80
C LEU A 403 -7.15 -5.05 -0.51
N ILE A 404 -8.42 -5.34 -0.23
CA ILE A 404 -9.09 -5.03 1.03
C ILE A 404 -8.69 -6.05 2.10
N GLU A 405 -8.62 -7.33 1.75
CA GLU A 405 -8.22 -8.40 2.67
C GLU A 405 -6.79 -8.20 3.19
N ASN A 406 -6.61 -8.41 4.49
CA ASN A 406 -5.32 -8.42 5.16
C ASN A 406 -5.40 -9.16 6.51
N ASP A 407 -4.31 -9.15 7.28
CA ASP A 407 -4.20 -9.88 8.53
C ASP A 407 -5.23 -9.48 9.59
N GLU A 408 -5.72 -8.23 9.57
CA GLU A 408 -6.72 -7.71 10.51
C GLU A 408 -8.16 -7.79 9.97
N LEU A 409 -8.35 -7.73 8.64
CA LEU A 409 -9.64 -7.73 7.97
C LEU A 409 -9.73 -8.92 7.01
N ILE A 410 -10.38 -10.00 7.45
CA ILE A 410 -10.42 -11.28 6.73
C ILE A 410 -11.74 -11.51 6.03
N ILE A 411 -11.74 -12.28 4.94
CA ILE A 411 -12.97 -12.70 4.25
C ILE A 411 -13.62 -13.86 5.03
N GLU A 412 -14.85 -13.67 5.50
CA GLU A 412 -15.69 -14.74 6.07
C GLU A 412 -16.55 -15.41 4.99
N GLU A 413 -17.00 -14.64 4.01
CA GLU A 413 -17.86 -15.14 2.94
C GLU A 413 -17.60 -14.37 1.64
N LYS A 414 -17.61 -15.08 0.52
CA LYS A 414 -17.45 -14.51 -0.82
C LYS A 414 -18.35 -15.24 -1.81
N ILE A 415 -19.27 -14.51 -2.44
CA ILE A 415 -20.24 -15.05 -3.40
C ILE A 415 -20.21 -14.24 -4.69
N ASN A 416 -20.09 -14.93 -5.82
CA ASN A 416 -20.24 -14.34 -7.15
C ASN A 416 -21.73 -14.20 -7.47
N ILE A 417 -22.20 -12.96 -7.67
CA ILE A 417 -23.60 -12.63 -7.95
C ILE A 417 -23.80 -12.07 -9.37
N THR A 418 -22.80 -12.21 -10.25
CA THR A 418 -22.80 -11.64 -11.62
C THR A 418 -24.07 -12.00 -12.39
N LYS A 419 -24.50 -13.28 -12.34
CA LYS A 419 -25.69 -13.75 -13.07
C LYS A 419 -26.97 -13.10 -12.56
N ASN A 420 -27.09 -12.92 -11.24
CA ASN A 420 -28.24 -12.28 -10.60
C ASN A 420 -28.33 -10.79 -10.93
N VAL A 421 -27.19 -10.11 -11.00
CA VAL A 421 -27.13 -8.70 -11.40
C VAL A 421 -27.46 -8.53 -12.88
N LEU A 422 -26.93 -9.39 -13.76
CA LEU A 422 -27.29 -9.38 -15.18
C LEU A 422 -28.79 -9.61 -15.39
N HIS A 423 -29.37 -10.57 -14.66
CA HIS A 423 -30.82 -10.84 -14.71
C HIS A 423 -31.64 -9.62 -14.24
N ALA A 424 -31.22 -8.95 -13.15
CA ALA A 424 -31.85 -7.73 -12.69
C ALA A 424 -31.78 -6.60 -13.73
N LEU A 425 -30.65 -6.45 -14.43
CA LEU A 425 -30.45 -5.46 -15.48
C LEU A 425 -31.34 -5.76 -16.70
N ASP A 426 -31.50 -7.03 -17.07
CA ASP A 426 -32.38 -7.45 -18.17
C ASP A 426 -33.86 -7.11 -17.87
N ILE A 427 -34.32 -7.39 -16.65
CA ILE A 427 -35.69 -7.05 -16.22
C ILE A 427 -35.91 -5.54 -16.23
N GLN A 428 -34.95 -4.78 -15.70
CA GLN A 428 -35.04 -3.32 -15.57
C GLN A 428 -34.72 -2.57 -16.88
N ASN A 429 -34.27 -3.25 -17.94
CA ASN A 429 -33.74 -2.61 -19.15
C ASN A 429 -34.75 -1.66 -19.79
N LYS A 430 -36.00 -2.11 -19.93
CA LYS A 430 -37.06 -1.30 -20.54
C LYS A 430 -37.33 -0.02 -19.74
N SER A 431 -37.62 -0.16 -18.44
CA SER A 431 -37.95 0.99 -17.59
C SER A 431 -36.79 1.98 -17.46
N ARG A 432 -35.55 1.48 -17.36
CA ARG A 432 -34.34 2.34 -17.32
C ARG A 432 -34.11 3.03 -18.66
N THR A 433 -34.35 2.36 -19.79
CA THR A 433 -34.26 2.99 -21.12
C THR A 433 -35.31 4.08 -21.30
N ASP A 434 -36.57 3.80 -20.94
CA ASP A 434 -37.66 4.78 -21.00
C ASP A 434 -37.38 6.00 -20.12
N PHE A 435 -36.83 5.78 -18.93
CA PHE A 435 -36.37 6.84 -18.03
C PHE A 435 -35.28 7.71 -18.68
N ILE A 436 -34.23 7.10 -19.24
CA ILE A 436 -33.12 7.83 -19.87
C ILE A 436 -33.64 8.67 -21.04
N GLN A 437 -34.49 8.11 -21.89
CA GLN A 437 -35.05 8.84 -23.03
C GLN A 437 -35.93 10.02 -22.62
N ARG A 438 -36.62 9.91 -21.48
CA ARG A 438 -37.55 10.92 -21.00
C ARG A 438 -36.87 12.07 -20.27
N TYR A 439 -35.84 11.78 -19.48
CA TYR A 439 -35.29 12.74 -18.51
C TYR A 439 -33.84 13.17 -18.77
N ILE A 440 -33.08 12.42 -19.57
CA ILE A 440 -31.66 12.69 -19.82
C ILE A 440 -31.47 13.33 -21.20
N GLN A 441 -30.64 14.36 -21.27
CA GLN A 441 -30.35 15.08 -22.51
C GLN A 441 -29.78 14.13 -23.58
N PRO A 442 -30.18 14.24 -24.86
CA PRO A 442 -29.78 13.32 -25.92
C PRO A 442 -28.28 13.04 -26.01
N GLU A 443 -27.45 14.08 -25.85
CA GLU A 443 -25.99 14.01 -25.88
C GLU A 443 -25.35 13.27 -24.68
N GLU A 444 -26.10 13.06 -23.59
CA GLU A 444 -25.65 12.38 -22.37
C GLU A 444 -26.22 10.96 -22.24
N GLN A 445 -27.20 10.58 -23.06
CA GLN A 445 -27.91 9.30 -22.92
C GLN A 445 -26.98 8.10 -23.02
N GLU A 446 -25.99 8.11 -23.92
CA GLU A 446 -25.05 7.00 -24.06
C GLU A 446 -24.21 6.78 -22.80
N TYR A 447 -23.74 7.87 -22.18
CA TYR A 447 -23.02 7.82 -20.90
C TYR A 447 -23.92 7.32 -19.77
N PHE A 448 -25.19 7.76 -19.74
CA PHE A 448 -26.13 7.31 -18.72
C PHE A 448 -26.48 5.83 -18.89
N ARG A 449 -26.59 5.34 -20.14
CA ARG A 449 -26.76 3.91 -20.42
C ARG A 449 -25.57 3.11 -19.90
N LEU A 450 -24.34 3.57 -20.17
CA LEU A 450 -23.11 2.96 -19.67
C LEU A 450 -23.08 2.94 -18.14
N PHE A 451 -23.41 4.06 -17.50
CA PHE A 451 -23.51 4.18 -16.05
C PHE A 451 -24.54 3.21 -15.46
N ALA A 452 -25.73 3.12 -16.06
CA ALA A 452 -26.81 2.26 -15.60
C ALA A 452 -26.61 0.76 -15.93
N GLY A 453 -25.49 0.38 -16.54
CA GLY A 453 -25.14 -1.01 -16.85
C GLY A 453 -26.06 -1.70 -17.84
N LEU A 454 -26.69 -0.95 -18.76
CA LEU A 454 -27.74 -1.52 -19.62
C LEU A 454 -27.21 -2.49 -20.68
N PRO A 455 -28.04 -3.45 -21.15
CA PRO A 455 -27.69 -4.32 -22.27
C PRO A 455 -27.12 -3.58 -23.49
N GLY A 456 -26.04 -4.13 -24.04
CA GLY A 456 -25.29 -3.54 -25.16
C GLY A 456 -24.25 -2.47 -24.76
N THR A 457 -24.11 -2.16 -23.47
CA THR A 457 -23.03 -1.29 -22.97
C THR A 457 -21.79 -2.10 -22.59
N GLN A 458 -20.62 -1.46 -22.58
CA GLN A 458 -19.36 -2.15 -22.26
C GLN A 458 -19.41 -2.84 -20.88
N VAL A 459 -19.97 -2.18 -19.86
CA VAL A 459 -20.09 -2.74 -18.49
C VAL A 459 -20.93 -4.02 -18.49
N TYR A 460 -22.07 -4.03 -19.18
CA TYR A 460 -22.93 -5.20 -19.29
C TYR A 460 -22.24 -6.34 -20.06
N GLU A 461 -21.63 -6.01 -21.20
CA GLU A 461 -20.96 -6.99 -22.06
C GLU A 461 -19.73 -7.60 -21.37
N ASP A 462 -19.02 -6.81 -20.55
CA ASP A 462 -17.90 -7.29 -19.74
C ASP A 462 -18.35 -8.30 -18.70
N MET A 463 -19.46 -8.05 -18.00
CA MET A 463 -20.03 -9.02 -17.05
C MET A 463 -20.55 -10.27 -17.77
N ARG A 464 -21.26 -10.10 -18.90
CA ARG A 464 -21.81 -11.23 -19.67
C ARG A 464 -20.72 -12.14 -20.23
N GLN A 465 -19.58 -11.56 -20.61
CA GLN A 465 -18.44 -12.28 -21.17
C GLN A 465 -17.37 -12.61 -20.13
N GLU A 466 -17.70 -12.47 -18.83
CA GLU A 466 -16.84 -12.79 -17.69
C GLU A 466 -15.50 -12.04 -17.68
N ARG A 467 -15.40 -10.88 -18.35
CA ARG A 467 -14.26 -9.97 -18.25
C ARG A 467 -14.27 -9.16 -16.96
N SER A 468 -15.46 -8.88 -16.45
CA SER A 468 -15.68 -8.38 -15.09
C SER A 468 -16.62 -9.33 -14.37
N GLN A 469 -16.54 -9.33 -13.04
CA GLN A 469 -17.41 -10.14 -12.20
C GLN A 469 -17.93 -9.31 -11.05
N TYR A 470 -19.17 -9.58 -10.67
CA TYR A 470 -19.85 -8.92 -9.58
C TYR A 470 -19.82 -9.81 -8.34
N TRP A 471 -19.26 -9.31 -7.25
CA TRP A 471 -19.01 -10.07 -6.04
C TRP A 471 -19.64 -9.42 -4.81
N ARG A 472 -20.27 -10.24 -3.97
CA ARG A 472 -20.57 -9.94 -2.57
C ARG A 472 -19.46 -10.53 -1.70
N VAL A 473 -18.91 -9.74 -0.79
CA VAL A 473 -17.89 -10.18 0.16
C VAL A 473 -18.20 -9.67 1.56
N VAL A 474 -18.21 -10.57 2.53
CA VAL A 474 -18.33 -10.28 3.96
C VAL A 474 -16.95 -10.34 4.57
N PHE A 475 -16.47 -9.20 5.05
CA PHE A 475 -15.22 -9.08 5.77
C PHE A 475 -15.46 -8.94 7.28
N ARG A 476 -14.57 -9.52 8.07
CA ARG A 476 -14.59 -9.46 9.53
C ARG A 476 -13.29 -8.86 10.06
N LYS A 477 -13.39 -7.84 10.92
CA LYS A 477 -12.23 -7.34 11.66
C LYS A 477 -11.92 -8.26 12.83
N LYS A 478 -10.70 -8.82 12.88
CA LYS A 478 -10.23 -9.67 13.97
C LYS A 478 -10.15 -8.90 15.30
N THR A 479 -10.34 -9.61 16.40
CA THR A 479 -10.01 -9.14 17.74
C THR A 479 -8.52 -9.25 18.03
N THR A 480 -8.00 -8.38 18.89
CA THR A 480 -6.59 -8.36 19.33
C THR A 480 -6.13 -9.71 19.91
N ALA A 481 -7.05 -10.48 20.51
CA ALA A 481 -6.78 -11.84 21.00
C ALA A 481 -6.52 -12.86 19.87
N ASN A 482 -7.10 -12.69 18.69
CA ASN A 482 -6.95 -13.61 17.55
C ASN A 482 -5.68 -13.35 16.74
N MET A 483 -5.04 -12.18 16.90
CA MET A 483 -3.78 -11.86 16.22
C MET A 483 -2.55 -12.54 16.83
N LEU A 484 -2.64 -13.06 18.07
CA LEU A 484 -1.53 -13.71 18.80
C LEU A 484 -1.43 -15.22 18.56
N THR A 485 -2.27 -15.77 17.68
CA THR A 485 -2.41 -17.23 17.47
C THR A 485 -1.95 -17.71 16.09
N ILE A 486 -1.29 -16.86 15.30
CA ILE A 486 -0.76 -17.19 13.97
C ILE A 486 0.76 -17.12 13.98
#